data_AF-A0A660MMH8-F1
#
_entry.id   AF-A0A660MMH8-F1
#
_cell.length_a   1.000
_cell.length_b   1.000
_cell.length_c   1.000
_cell.angle_alpha   90.00
_cell.angle_beta   90.00
_cell.angle_gamma   90.00
#
_symmetry.space_group_name_H-M   'P 1'
#
loop_
_entity.id
_entity.type
_entity.pdbx_description
1 polymer ?
#
loop_
_entity_poly.entity_id
_entity_poly.type
_entity_poly.pdbx_seq_one_letter_code
_entity_poly.pdbx_strand_id
1 'polypeptide(L)'
;MREKYIKGYAFDIDDNLLHTDLKVFVEREVIKQTEKGTESVWVEEEISDKELKATIQKPGYRLPNNEREQAFRGLRAPGAMKQDLLNALNADKIGPSWKNFKKANINARPLGLITARGNQVYDLIESHQALLYEGLTAEEHDQFKENMNKHVGTKTKNLDKLIAKYLEMSYYAPCSNPEFAEKSNIPHTLSVPARKVLAFDNFVASLPEHPIYRKYIVSQMGFSDDSLENIYAMQEAMQTNFVQKYPDIMFS
;
A
#
# COMPACT_ATOMS: atom_id res chain seq x y z
N MET A 1 24.63 -8.37 -25.94
CA MET A 1 23.85 -7.23 -25.41
C MET A 1 24.32 -6.96 -23.99
N ARG A 2 24.51 -5.72 -23.53
CA ARG A 2 24.76 -5.48 -22.09
C ARG A 2 23.44 -5.66 -21.36
N GLU A 3 23.14 -6.88 -20.94
CA GLU A 3 22.05 -7.20 -20.03
C GLU A 3 22.30 -6.44 -18.73
N LYS A 4 21.42 -5.50 -18.41
CA LYS A 4 21.50 -4.74 -17.16
C LYS A 4 20.62 -5.44 -16.14
N TYR A 5 21.23 -5.81 -15.03
CA TYR A 5 20.49 -6.30 -13.87
C TYR A 5 19.71 -5.18 -13.20
N ILE A 6 18.52 -5.49 -12.71
CA ILE A 6 17.68 -4.57 -11.95
C ILE A 6 17.21 -5.22 -10.64
N LYS A 7 16.95 -4.38 -9.64
CA LYS A 7 16.37 -4.79 -8.36
C LYS A 7 14.98 -4.19 -8.25
N GLY A 8 14.00 -4.96 -7.82
CA GLY A 8 12.65 -4.50 -7.52
C GLY A 8 12.34 -4.58 -6.03
N TYR A 9 11.36 -3.79 -5.59
CA TYR A 9 10.97 -3.71 -4.18
C TYR A 9 9.46 -3.60 -4.05
N ALA A 10 8.87 -4.25 -3.06
CA ALA A 10 7.49 -4.07 -2.66
C ALA A 10 7.40 -3.63 -1.20
N PHE A 11 6.49 -2.72 -0.91
CA PHE A 11 6.30 -2.13 0.41
C PHE A 11 4.82 -2.21 0.81
N ASP A 12 4.55 -2.60 2.05
CA ASP A 12 3.33 -2.18 2.75
C ASP A 12 3.40 -0.68 3.07
N ILE A 13 2.26 -0.03 3.34
CA ILE A 13 2.16 1.39 3.61
C ILE A 13 2.09 1.70 5.11
N ASP A 14 1.17 1.06 5.81
CA ASP A 14 0.77 1.43 7.17
C ASP A 14 1.82 0.96 8.16
N ASP A 15 2.31 1.86 9.01
CA ASP A 15 3.38 1.60 9.98
C ASP A 15 4.73 1.12 9.38
N ASN A 16 4.80 0.81 8.08
CA ASN A 16 6.00 0.45 7.33
C ASN A 16 6.60 1.65 6.57
N LEU A 17 5.79 2.41 5.81
CA LEU A 17 6.22 3.65 5.17
C LEU A 17 5.92 4.87 6.03
N LEU A 18 4.71 4.95 6.56
CA LEU A 18 4.22 6.08 7.33
C LEU A 18 3.31 5.60 8.46
N HIS A 19 3.42 6.23 9.63
CA HIS A 19 2.51 6.01 10.75
C HIS A 19 1.25 6.87 10.57
N THR A 20 0.28 6.33 9.84
CA THR A 20 -1.01 6.97 9.61
C THR A 20 -1.91 6.84 10.84
N ASP A 21 -2.78 7.83 11.05
CA ASP A 21 -3.79 7.80 12.11
C ASP A 21 -5.15 7.55 11.47
N LEU A 22 -5.32 6.32 10.96
CA LEU A 22 -6.53 5.94 10.27
C LEU A 22 -7.72 6.03 11.23
N LYS A 23 -8.71 6.81 10.82
CA LYS A 23 -9.96 7.01 11.53
C LYS A 23 -11.04 6.06 11.06
N VAL A 24 -11.72 5.44 12.02
CA VAL A 24 -12.83 4.50 11.80
C VAL A 24 -14.00 4.86 12.70
N PHE A 25 -15.19 4.42 12.31
CA PHE A 25 -16.43 4.72 13.02
C PHE A 25 -16.88 3.55 13.91
N VAL A 26 -17.35 3.87 15.10
CA VAL A 26 -18.06 2.96 16.02
C VAL A 26 -19.36 3.60 16.47
N GLU A 27 -20.31 2.79 16.92
CA GLU A 27 -21.54 3.26 17.57
C GLU A 27 -21.46 3.01 19.07
N ARG A 28 -21.71 4.05 19.85
CA ARG A 28 -21.80 4.01 21.32
C ARG A 28 -23.24 4.14 21.77
N GLU A 29 -23.65 3.29 22.70
CA GLU A 29 -24.96 3.35 23.33
C GLU A 29 -25.05 4.56 24.26
N VAL A 30 -26.08 5.37 24.07
CA VAL A 30 -26.41 6.52 24.90
C VAL A 30 -27.87 6.42 25.33
N ILE A 31 -28.10 6.37 26.64
CA ILE A 31 -29.45 6.41 27.20
C ILE A 31 -29.93 7.86 27.21
N LYS A 32 -30.96 8.17 26.42
CA LYS A 32 -31.61 9.48 26.41
C LYS A 32 -32.89 9.45 27.24
N GLN A 33 -33.12 10.52 28.01
CA GLN A 33 -34.43 10.76 28.61
C GLN A 33 -35.34 11.46 27.62
N THR A 34 -36.55 10.94 27.44
CA THR A 34 -37.61 11.51 26.62
C THR A 34 -38.87 11.70 27.47
N GLU A 35 -39.83 12.45 26.95
CA GLU A 35 -41.16 12.64 27.58
C GLU A 35 -41.91 11.31 27.81
N LYS A 36 -41.53 10.23 27.11
CA LYS A 36 -42.15 8.90 27.20
C LYS A 36 -41.32 7.88 27.99
N GLY A 37 -40.18 8.27 28.57
CA GLY A 37 -39.27 7.41 29.33
C GLY A 37 -37.82 7.44 28.82
N THR A 38 -37.01 6.45 29.22
CA THR A 38 -35.63 6.30 28.74
C THR A 38 -35.57 5.47 27.47
N GLU A 39 -34.89 5.98 26.45
CA GLU A 39 -34.60 5.25 25.20
C GLU A 39 -33.10 5.05 25.03
N SER A 40 -32.71 3.90 24.46
CA SER A 40 -31.34 3.65 24.03
C SER A 40 -31.15 4.16 22.60
N VAL A 41 -30.18 5.03 22.40
CA VAL A 41 -29.81 5.58 21.10
C VAL A 41 -28.35 5.29 20.82
N TRP A 42 -28.06 4.81 19.63
CA TRP A 42 -26.71 4.58 19.14
C TRP A 42 -26.18 5.87 18.51
N VAL A 43 -25.09 6.39 19.07
CA VAL A 43 -24.43 7.61 18.57
C VAL A 43 -23.10 7.21 17.97
N GLU A 44 -22.83 7.71 16.78
CA GLU A 44 -21.57 7.43 16.11
C GLU A 44 -20.41 8.25 16.69
N GLU A 45 -19.25 7.61 16.78
CA GLU A 45 -18.00 8.17 17.26
C GLU A 45 -16.85 7.74 16.34
N GLU A 46 -15.90 8.64 16.09
CA GLU A 46 -14.70 8.37 15.31
C GLU A 46 -13.53 8.05 16.24
N ILE A 47 -12.85 6.93 16.00
CA ILE A 47 -11.72 6.44 16.80
C ILE A 47 -10.55 6.04 15.88
N SER A 48 -9.38 5.75 16.46
CA SER A 48 -8.29 5.15 15.70
C SER A 48 -8.62 3.68 15.35
N ASP A 49 -8.25 3.23 14.15
CA ASP A 49 -8.41 1.84 13.72
C ASP A 49 -7.68 0.85 14.65
N LYS A 50 -6.55 1.28 15.22
CA LYS A 50 -5.76 0.52 16.21
C LYS A 50 -6.56 0.24 17.49
N GLU A 51 -7.50 1.11 17.84
CA GLU A 51 -8.36 0.98 19.03
C GLU A 51 -9.63 0.17 18.74
N LEU A 52 -10.00 -0.01 17.46
CA LEU A 52 -11.28 -0.59 17.05
C LEU A 52 -11.58 -1.91 17.75
N LYS A 53 -10.64 -2.86 17.71
CA LYS A 53 -10.83 -4.21 18.29
C LYS A 53 -11.09 -4.14 19.79
N ALA A 54 -10.35 -3.29 20.51
CA ALA A 54 -10.53 -3.13 21.95
C ALA A 54 -11.82 -2.39 22.28
N THR A 55 -12.22 -1.40 21.46
CA THR A 55 -13.43 -0.60 21.68
C THR A 55 -14.70 -1.41 21.47
N ILE A 56 -14.82 -2.20 20.40
CA ILE A 56 -16.03 -3.02 20.14
C ILE A 56 -16.20 -4.19 21.12
N GLN A 57 -15.19 -4.50 21.93
CA GLN A 57 -15.28 -5.49 23.01
C GLN A 57 -15.85 -4.89 24.31
N LYS A 58 -15.92 -3.56 24.42
CA LYS A 58 -16.49 -2.87 25.59
C LYS A 58 -18.02 -2.96 25.51
N PRO A 59 -18.71 -3.20 26.64
CA PRO A 59 -20.16 -3.08 26.70
C PRO A 59 -20.62 -1.68 26.23
N GLY A 60 -21.70 -1.64 25.45
CA GLY A 60 -22.25 -0.39 24.91
C GLY A 60 -21.52 0.16 23.68
N TYR A 61 -20.64 -0.61 23.05
CA TYR A 61 -20.03 -0.27 21.77
C TYR A 61 -20.28 -1.36 20.72
N ARG A 62 -20.46 -0.95 19.47
CA ARG A 62 -20.59 -1.86 18.33
C ARG A 62 -20.04 -1.24 17.04
N LEU A 63 -19.90 -2.07 16.02
CA LEU A 63 -19.68 -1.57 14.65
C LEU A 63 -20.96 -0.87 14.16
N PRO A 64 -20.85 0.19 13.33
CA PRO A 64 -22.01 0.82 12.74
C PRO A 64 -22.85 -0.21 11.97
N ASN A 65 -24.14 -0.30 12.26
CA ASN A 65 -25.04 -1.34 11.75
C ASN A 65 -24.56 -2.80 11.94
N ASN A 66 -23.61 -3.06 12.83
CA ASN A 66 -22.89 -4.34 12.97
C ASN A 66 -22.09 -4.78 11.73
N GLU A 67 -21.76 -3.85 10.84
CA GLU A 67 -21.03 -4.11 9.59
C GLU A 67 -19.62 -3.52 9.65
N ARG A 68 -18.60 -4.33 9.30
CA ARG A 68 -17.21 -3.87 9.31
C ARG A 68 -16.98 -2.80 8.24
N GLU A 69 -17.57 -2.99 7.07
CA GLU A 69 -17.44 -2.08 5.93
C GLU A 69 -17.92 -0.66 6.29
N GLN A 70 -18.94 -0.54 7.15
CA GLN A 70 -19.45 0.75 7.61
C GLN A 70 -18.51 1.45 8.58
N ALA A 71 -17.76 0.70 9.40
CA ALA A 71 -16.73 1.27 10.26
C ALA A 71 -15.58 1.88 9.46
N PHE A 72 -15.25 1.30 8.30
CA PHE A 72 -14.13 1.73 7.45
C PHE A 72 -14.55 2.60 6.26
N ARG A 73 -15.82 3.04 6.19
CA ARG A 73 -16.33 3.78 5.03
C ARG A 73 -15.57 5.06 4.70
N GLY A 74 -14.94 5.70 5.70
CA GLY A 74 -14.09 6.89 5.52
C GLY A 74 -12.88 6.64 4.60
N LEU A 75 -12.38 5.40 4.55
CA LEU A 75 -11.31 5.02 3.62
C LEU A 75 -11.71 5.16 2.15
N ARG A 76 -13.00 5.06 1.84
CA ARG A 76 -13.51 5.10 0.46
C ARG A 76 -13.82 6.52 -0.02
N ALA A 77 -13.68 7.52 0.86
CA ALA A 77 -13.87 8.91 0.46
C ALA A 77 -12.75 9.32 -0.51
N PRO A 78 -13.09 9.90 -1.68
CA PRO A 78 -12.09 10.31 -2.66
C PRO A 78 -10.99 11.19 -2.05
N GLY A 79 -9.74 10.80 -2.23
CA GLY A 79 -8.57 11.54 -1.73
C GLY A 79 -8.27 11.36 -0.24
N ALA A 80 -9.05 10.60 0.52
CA ALA A 80 -8.81 10.39 1.95
C ALA A 80 -7.45 9.74 2.22
N MET A 81 -7.09 8.69 1.47
CA MET A 81 -5.79 8.03 1.60
C MET A 81 -4.62 8.96 1.31
N LYS A 82 -4.73 9.77 0.24
CA LYS A 82 -3.71 10.76 -0.12
C LYS A 82 -3.52 11.78 1.01
N GLN A 83 -4.62 12.31 1.54
CA GLN A 83 -4.56 13.29 2.63
C GLN A 83 -3.97 12.70 3.91
N ASP A 84 -4.37 11.47 4.26
CA ASP A 84 -3.85 10.74 5.42
C ASP A 84 -2.33 10.54 5.33
N LEU A 85 -1.83 10.10 4.18
CA LEU A 85 -0.39 9.91 3.96
C LEU A 85 0.38 11.23 3.93
N LEU A 86 -0.17 12.29 3.33
CA LEU A 86 0.46 13.61 3.37
C LEU A 86 0.48 14.21 4.78
N ASN A 87 -0.58 14.01 5.56
CA ASN A 87 -0.62 14.43 6.96
C ASN A 87 0.46 13.72 7.78
N ALA A 88 0.61 12.41 7.59
CA ALA A 88 1.67 11.64 8.26
C ALA A 88 3.07 12.09 7.83
N LEU A 89 3.29 12.30 6.53
CA LEU A 89 4.55 12.79 5.98
C LEU A 89 4.92 14.17 6.54
N ASN A 90 3.98 15.12 6.53
CA ASN A 90 4.20 16.48 7.04
C ASN A 90 4.41 16.55 8.55
N ALA A 91 3.87 15.59 9.29
CA ALA A 91 4.07 15.44 10.72
C ALA A 91 5.32 14.63 11.09
N ASP A 92 6.17 14.28 10.11
CA ASP A 92 7.37 13.44 10.27
C ASP A 92 7.07 12.08 10.94
N LYS A 93 5.86 11.55 10.70
CA LYS A 93 5.42 10.22 11.17
C LYS A 93 5.94 9.14 10.22
N ILE A 94 7.25 9.04 10.13
CA ILE A 94 7.97 8.19 9.19
C ILE A 94 8.11 6.77 9.70
N GLY A 95 7.74 5.78 8.87
CA GLY A 95 7.95 4.36 9.14
C GLY A 95 9.36 3.87 8.80
N PRO A 96 9.73 2.65 9.23
CA PRO A 96 11.09 2.12 9.13
C PRO A 96 11.61 2.00 7.70
N SER A 97 10.72 1.79 6.72
CA SER A 97 11.09 1.55 5.32
C SER A 97 10.99 2.77 4.42
N TRP A 98 10.58 3.92 4.94
CA TRP A 98 10.48 5.18 4.17
C TRP A 98 11.77 5.53 3.42
N LYS A 99 12.93 5.43 4.09
CA LYS A 99 14.23 5.74 3.47
C LYS A 99 14.53 4.81 2.29
N ASN A 100 14.14 3.54 2.38
CA ASN A 100 14.34 2.56 1.31
C ASN A 100 13.35 2.77 0.17
N PHE A 101 12.08 3.06 0.47
CA PHE A 101 11.07 3.46 -0.49
C PHE A 101 11.49 4.71 -1.28
N LYS A 102 11.93 5.75 -0.57
CA LYS A 102 12.45 6.98 -1.16
C LYS A 102 13.62 6.72 -2.11
N LYS A 103 14.60 5.91 -1.69
CA LYS A 103 15.72 5.48 -2.55
C LYS A 103 15.27 4.67 -3.76
N ALA A 104 14.31 3.76 -3.61
CA ALA A 104 13.79 2.96 -4.71
C ALA A 104 13.15 3.86 -5.78
N ASN A 105 12.35 4.83 -5.34
CA ASN A 105 11.75 5.86 -6.18
C ASN A 105 12.80 6.70 -6.91
N ILE A 106 13.74 7.32 -6.19
CA ILE A 106 14.83 8.14 -6.79
C ILE A 106 15.61 7.36 -7.86
N ASN A 107 15.78 6.04 -7.67
CA ASN A 107 16.47 5.17 -8.62
C ASN A 107 15.57 4.57 -9.70
N ALA A 108 14.29 4.99 -9.78
CA ALA A 108 13.32 4.51 -10.76
C ALA A 108 13.24 2.97 -10.83
N ARG A 109 13.27 2.32 -9.66
CA ARG A 109 13.24 0.86 -9.55
C ARG A 109 11.82 0.33 -9.77
N PRO A 110 11.65 -0.91 -10.26
CA PRO A 110 10.38 -1.62 -10.14
C PRO A 110 9.88 -1.56 -8.70
N LEU A 111 8.68 -1.01 -8.52
CA LEU A 111 8.11 -0.77 -7.20
C LEU A 111 6.69 -1.32 -7.12
N GLY A 112 6.41 -2.02 -6.03
CA GLY A 112 5.08 -2.46 -5.64
C GLY A 112 4.62 -1.78 -4.35
N LEU A 113 3.38 -1.31 -4.30
CA LEU A 113 2.69 -0.98 -3.05
C LEU A 113 1.64 -2.07 -2.77
N ILE A 114 1.93 -2.92 -1.79
CA ILE A 114 1.11 -4.09 -1.45
C ILE A 114 0.62 -3.92 -0.02
N THR A 115 -0.63 -3.52 0.15
CA THR A 115 -1.18 -3.10 1.45
C THR A 115 -2.40 -3.89 1.86
N ALA A 116 -2.62 -4.01 3.17
CA ALA A 116 -3.86 -4.55 3.71
C ALA A 116 -5.06 -3.58 3.56
N ARG A 117 -4.85 -2.32 3.15
CA ARG A 117 -5.95 -1.37 2.92
C ARG A 117 -6.93 -1.87 1.84
N GLY A 118 -8.20 -1.54 2.02
CA GLY A 118 -9.30 -1.86 1.10
C GLY A 118 -9.61 -0.74 0.10
N ASN A 119 -8.70 0.22 -0.07
CA ASN A 119 -8.82 1.35 -0.98
C ASN A 119 -8.92 0.91 -2.45
N GLN A 120 -9.35 1.83 -3.31
CA GLN A 120 -9.32 1.60 -4.75
C GLN A 120 -7.87 1.70 -5.26
N VAL A 121 -7.57 1.01 -6.36
CA VAL A 121 -6.22 1.04 -6.95
C VAL A 121 -5.82 2.48 -7.33
N TYR A 122 -6.76 3.29 -7.81
CA TYR A 122 -6.49 4.69 -8.14
C TYR A 122 -6.12 5.53 -6.91
N ASP A 123 -6.64 5.22 -5.71
CA ASP A 123 -6.27 5.93 -4.48
C ASP A 123 -4.79 5.70 -4.14
N LEU A 124 -4.29 4.47 -4.35
CA LEU A 124 -2.87 4.13 -4.15
C LEU A 124 -1.99 4.89 -5.16
N ILE A 125 -2.42 4.98 -6.42
CA ILE A 125 -1.70 5.69 -7.48
C ILE A 125 -1.62 7.18 -7.15
N GLU A 126 -2.74 7.82 -6.83
CA GLU A 126 -2.77 9.24 -6.45
C GLU A 126 -1.92 9.53 -5.20
N SER A 127 -1.95 8.61 -4.24
CA SER A 127 -1.16 8.75 -3.01
C SER A 127 0.33 8.61 -3.30
N HIS A 128 0.73 7.62 -4.11
CA HIS A 128 2.12 7.46 -4.53
C HIS A 128 2.61 8.67 -5.33
N GLN A 129 1.77 9.21 -6.21
CA GLN A 129 2.05 10.45 -6.92
C GLN A 129 2.33 11.61 -5.96
N ALA A 130 1.47 11.80 -4.96
CA ALA A 130 1.63 12.85 -3.96
C ALA A 130 2.92 12.69 -3.16
N LEU A 131 3.26 11.45 -2.75
CA LEU A 131 4.51 11.16 -2.06
C LEU A 131 5.76 11.41 -2.94
N LEU A 132 5.66 11.24 -4.26
CA LEU A 132 6.74 11.59 -5.17
C LEU A 132 6.93 13.10 -5.32
N TYR A 133 5.86 13.91 -5.22
CA TYR A 133 5.95 15.37 -5.27
C TYR A 133 6.40 15.99 -3.94
N GLU A 134 5.83 15.53 -2.83
CA GLU A 134 6.05 16.15 -1.51
C GLU A 134 7.17 15.47 -0.73
N GLY A 135 7.46 14.19 -1.00
CA GLY A 135 8.44 13.41 -0.25
C GLY A 135 9.88 13.50 -0.77
N LEU A 136 10.10 14.06 -1.96
CA LEU A 136 11.42 14.21 -2.58
C LEU A 136 11.86 15.69 -2.58
N THR A 137 13.15 15.94 -2.36
CA THR A 137 13.75 17.27 -2.54
C THR A 137 14.01 17.57 -4.01
N ALA A 138 14.26 18.84 -4.37
CA ALA A 138 14.56 19.24 -5.73
C ALA A 138 15.70 18.44 -6.37
N GLU A 139 16.76 18.15 -5.61
CA GLU A 139 17.91 17.34 -6.04
C GLU A 139 17.51 15.88 -6.29
N GLU A 140 16.66 15.33 -5.43
CA GLU A 140 16.15 13.96 -5.56
C GLU A 140 15.19 13.83 -6.75
N HIS A 141 14.40 14.86 -7.02
CA HIS A 141 13.61 14.98 -8.24
C HIS A 141 14.51 15.00 -9.50
N ASP A 142 15.63 15.73 -9.47
CA ASP A 142 16.59 15.74 -10.58
C ASP A 142 17.19 14.36 -10.82
N GLN A 143 17.56 13.65 -9.75
CA GLN A 143 18.08 12.29 -9.84
C GLN A 143 17.02 11.29 -10.33
N PHE A 144 15.78 11.40 -9.84
CA PHE A 144 14.64 10.63 -10.36
C PHE A 144 14.47 10.83 -11.86
N LYS A 145 14.48 12.09 -12.33
CA LYS A 145 14.33 12.41 -13.76
C LYS A 145 15.44 11.79 -14.59
N GLU A 146 16.68 11.87 -14.14
CA GLU A 146 17.81 11.28 -14.85
C GLU A 146 17.67 9.76 -14.96
N ASN A 147 17.31 9.10 -13.86
CA ASN A 147 17.16 7.65 -13.82
C ASN A 147 15.96 7.18 -14.65
N MET A 148 14.80 7.82 -14.53
CA MET A 148 13.64 7.51 -15.37
C MET A 148 13.94 7.65 -16.85
N ASN A 149 14.60 8.75 -17.26
CA ASN A 149 15.00 8.94 -18.65
C ASN A 149 15.89 7.79 -19.18
N LYS A 150 16.79 7.25 -18.35
CA LYS A 150 17.58 6.05 -18.70
C LYS A 150 16.70 4.82 -18.89
N HIS A 151 15.66 4.64 -18.08
CA HIS A 151 14.71 3.52 -18.19
C HIS A 151 13.82 3.65 -19.43
N VAL A 152 13.24 4.82 -19.67
CA VAL A 152 12.30 5.02 -20.80
C VAL A 152 13.00 5.31 -22.13
N GLY A 153 14.29 5.65 -22.12
CA GLY A 153 15.04 6.00 -23.32
C GLY A 153 14.69 7.39 -23.88
N THR A 154 14.26 8.32 -23.02
CA THR A 154 13.92 9.70 -23.37
C THR A 154 14.90 10.70 -22.77
N LYS A 155 14.74 11.99 -23.10
CA LYS A 155 15.49 13.10 -22.48
C LYS A 155 14.57 14.24 -22.00
N THR A 156 13.34 13.91 -21.64
CA THR A 156 12.37 14.91 -21.18
C THR A 156 12.78 15.47 -19.83
N LYS A 157 12.61 16.78 -19.64
CA LYS A 157 12.76 17.43 -18.33
C LYS A 157 11.42 17.58 -17.60
N ASN A 158 10.31 17.24 -18.25
CA ASN A 158 8.98 17.32 -17.66
C ASN A 158 8.82 16.21 -16.61
N LEU A 159 8.80 16.63 -15.34
CA LEU A 159 8.67 15.76 -14.19
C LEU A 159 7.34 14.99 -14.20
N ASP A 160 6.23 15.67 -14.48
CA ASP A 160 4.89 15.07 -14.46
C ASP A 160 4.77 13.91 -15.44
N LYS A 161 5.33 14.05 -16.65
CA LYS A 161 5.38 12.97 -17.64
C LYS A 161 6.19 11.77 -17.15
N LEU A 162 7.27 12.00 -16.42
CA LEU A 162 8.13 10.94 -15.89
C LEU A 162 7.50 10.25 -14.68
N ILE A 163 6.87 11.03 -13.78
CA ILE A 163 6.09 10.49 -12.66
C ILE A 163 4.92 9.66 -13.20
N ALA A 164 4.11 10.19 -14.11
CA ALA A 164 2.99 9.43 -14.70
C ALA A 164 3.48 8.10 -15.29
N LYS A 165 4.61 8.12 -16.02
CA LYS A 165 5.18 6.89 -16.58
C LYS A 165 5.69 5.91 -15.53
N TYR A 166 6.21 6.42 -14.42
CA TYR A 166 6.66 5.61 -13.30
C TYR A 166 5.50 5.02 -12.49
N LEU A 167 4.38 5.74 -12.40
CA LEU A 167 3.17 5.20 -11.78
C LEU A 167 2.56 4.10 -12.65
N GLU A 168 2.52 4.26 -13.98
CA GLU A 168 2.05 3.21 -14.92
C GLU A 168 2.86 1.91 -14.82
N MET A 169 4.16 2.00 -14.53
CA MET A 169 5.04 0.83 -14.43
C MET A 169 5.10 0.21 -13.02
N SER A 170 4.50 0.86 -12.03
CA SER A 170 4.47 0.38 -10.65
C SER A 170 3.30 -0.57 -10.44
N TYR A 171 3.40 -1.43 -9.42
CA TYR A 171 2.37 -2.39 -9.06
C TYR A 171 1.61 -1.93 -7.81
N TYR A 172 0.29 -2.06 -7.81
CA TYR A 172 -0.56 -1.60 -6.71
C TYR A 172 -1.55 -2.68 -6.32
N ALA A 173 -1.49 -3.12 -5.07
CA ALA A 173 -2.30 -4.20 -4.54
C ALA A 173 -2.93 -3.82 -3.19
N PRO A 174 -4.14 -3.24 -3.19
CA PRO A 174 -4.96 -3.12 -1.99
C PRO A 174 -5.59 -4.48 -1.67
N CYS A 175 -4.87 -5.33 -0.94
CA CYS A 175 -5.20 -6.75 -0.76
C CYS A 175 -6.54 -7.01 -0.04
N SER A 176 -7.16 -6.01 0.59
CA SER A 176 -8.51 -6.16 1.18
C SER A 176 -9.63 -5.62 0.29
N ASN A 177 -9.30 -5.06 -0.88
CA ASN A 177 -10.28 -4.63 -1.87
C ASN A 177 -10.80 -5.84 -2.66
N PRO A 178 -12.12 -6.10 -2.68
CA PRO A 178 -12.70 -7.26 -3.36
C PRO A 178 -12.60 -7.17 -4.90
N GLU A 179 -12.70 -5.97 -5.48
CA GLU A 179 -12.59 -5.75 -6.92
C GLU A 179 -11.15 -6.02 -7.42
N PHE A 180 -10.14 -5.59 -6.65
CA PHE A 180 -8.75 -5.93 -6.92
C PHE A 180 -8.52 -7.44 -6.83
N ALA A 181 -9.06 -8.08 -5.79
CA ALA A 181 -8.93 -9.51 -5.54
C ALA A 181 -9.50 -10.33 -6.72
N GLU A 182 -10.70 -9.98 -7.19
CA GLU A 182 -11.33 -10.60 -8.37
C GLU A 182 -10.50 -10.40 -9.64
N LYS A 183 -10.12 -9.14 -9.96
CA LYS A 183 -9.34 -8.82 -11.17
C LYS A 183 -7.96 -9.48 -11.19
N SER A 184 -7.37 -9.71 -10.03
CA SER A 184 -6.03 -10.30 -9.88
C SER A 184 -6.05 -11.80 -9.66
N ASN A 185 -7.23 -12.43 -9.70
CA ASN A 185 -7.43 -13.85 -9.40
C ASN A 185 -6.84 -14.26 -8.02
N ILE A 186 -6.98 -13.38 -7.03
CA ILE A 186 -6.57 -13.60 -5.64
C ILE A 186 -7.84 -13.85 -4.82
N PRO A 187 -8.06 -15.05 -4.26
CA PRO A 187 -9.28 -15.31 -3.51
C PRO A 187 -9.40 -14.42 -2.27
N HIS A 188 -10.49 -13.65 -2.18
CA HIS A 188 -10.73 -12.73 -1.05
C HIS A 188 -10.98 -13.48 0.27
N THR A 189 -11.29 -14.77 0.21
CA THR A 189 -11.46 -15.65 1.38
C THR A 189 -10.14 -16.00 2.09
N LEU A 190 -8.98 -15.79 1.44
CA LEU A 190 -7.68 -16.04 2.04
C LEU A 190 -7.34 -15.01 3.13
N SER A 191 -6.41 -15.34 4.01
CA SER A 191 -5.87 -14.39 4.98
C SER A 191 -5.10 -13.25 4.29
N VAL A 192 -4.96 -12.09 4.94
CA VAL A 192 -4.18 -10.96 4.42
C VAL A 192 -2.74 -11.37 4.07
N PRO A 193 -1.98 -12.10 4.91
CA PRO A 193 -0.65 -12.57 4.55
C PRO A 193 -0.62 -13.37 3.26
N ALA A 194 -1.55 -14.32 3.08
CA ALA A 194 -1.63 -15.14 1.87
C ALA A 194 -1.97 -14.30 0.62
N ARG A 195 -2.88 -13.32 0.75
CA ARG A 195 -3.19 -12.40 -0.36
C ARG A 195 -1.99 -11.51 -0.73
N LYS A 196 -1.19 -11.08 0.26
CA LYS A 196 0.05 -10.32 0.00
C LYS A 196 1.11 -11.15 -0.71
N VAL A 197 1.27 -12.43 -0.34
CA VAL A 197 2.15 -13.37 -1.05
C VAL A 197 1.74 -13.51 -2.52
N LEU A 198 0.46 -13.73 -2.81
CA LEU A 198 -0.03 -13.84 -4.19
C LEU A 198 0.09 -12.53 -4.96
N ALA A 199 -0.15 -11.38 -4.31
CA ALA A 199 0.06 -10.07 -4.93
C ALA A 199 1.54 -9.84 -5.28
N PHE A 200 2.47 -10.24 -4.41
CA PHE A 200 3.90 -10.15 -4.68
C PHE A 200 4.33 -11.10 -5.80
N ASP A 201 3.77 -12.32 -5.85
CA ASP A 201 3.98 -13.26 -6.95
C ASP A 201 3.54 -12.66 -8.29
N ASN A 202 2.33 -12.08 -8.33
CA ASN A 202 1.81 -11.37 -9.51
C ASN A 202 2.69 -10.18 -9.90
N PHE A 203 3.22 -9.43 -8.93
CA PHE A 203 4.16 -8.35 -9.21
C PHE A 203 5.43 -8.86 -9.87
N VAL A 204 6.09 -9.89 -9.30
CA VAL A 204 7.31 -10.49 -9.85
C VAL A 204 7.06 -11.03 -11.26
N ALA A 205 5.95 -11.75 -11.45
CA ALA A 205 5.55 -12.29 -12.75
C ALA A 205 5.27 -11.21 -13.82
N SER A 206 4.85 -10.01 -13.41
CA SER A 206 4.54 -8.92 -14.35
C SER A 206 5.78 -8.23 -14.93
N LEU A 207 6.94 -8.31 -14.24
CA LEU A 207 8.13 -7.55 -14.61
C LEU A 207 8.70 -7.91 -15.99
N PRO A 208 8.83 -9.21 -16.37
CA PRO A 208 9.33 -9.58 -17.70
C PRO A 208 8.40 -9.15 -18.84
N GLU A 209 7.09 -9.08 -18.57
CA GLU A 209 6.08 -8.69 -19.57
C GLU A 209 6.01 -7.17 -19.78
N HIS A 210 6.46 -6.38 -18.80
CA HIS A 210 6.36 -4.94 -18.86
C HIS A 210 7.33 -4.34 -19.91
N PRO A 211 6.87 -3.51 -20.87
CA PRO A 211 7.70 -3.04 -22.00
C PRO A 211 9.00 -2.33 -21.62
N ILE A 212 9.03 -1.67 -20.45
CA ILE A 212 10.23 -1.00 -19.93
C ILE A 212 11.18 -1.98 -19.25
N TYR A 213 10.65 -3.01 -18.58
CA TYR A 213 11.44 -3.93 -17.77
C TYR A 213 11.91 -5.18 -18.52
N ARG A 214 11.26 -5.59 -19.62
CA ARG A 214 11.63 -6.73 -20.46
C ARG A 214 13.07 -6.74 -21.00
N LYS A 215 13.75 -5.59 -20.98
CA LYS A 215 15.16 -5.43 -21.39
C LYS A 215 16.17 -5.61 -20.25
N TYR A 216 15.69 -5.80 -19.02
CA TYR A 216 16.49 -6.00 -17.82
C TYR A 216 16.34 -7.44 -17.33
N ILE A 217 17.39 -7.95 -16.69
CA ILE A 217 17.31 -9.17 -15.89
C ILE A 217 16.98 -8.76 -14.46
N VAL A 218 15.85 -9.22 -13.93
CA VAL A 218 15.52 -8.99 -12.52
C VAL A 218 16.43 -9.89 -11.69
N SER A 219 17.29 -9.27 -10.87
CA SER A 219 18.32 -9.97 -10.08
C SER A 219 17.93 -10.14 -8.62
N GLN A 220 17.11 -9.22 -8.10
CA GLN A 220 16.73 -9.20 -6.71
C GLN A 220 15.33 -8.60 -6.55
N MET A 221 14.53 -9.20 -5.68
CA MET A 221 13.21 -8.71 -5.30
C MET A 221 13.09 -8.64 -3.78
N GLY A 222 12.81 -7.44 -3.28
CA GLY A 222 12.63 -7.18 -1.86
C GLY A 222 11.16 -7.03 -1.45
N PHE A 223 10.80 -7.50 -0.25
CA PHE A 223 9.49 -7.22 0.36
C PHE A 223 9.66 -6.60 1.75
N SER A 224 8.87 -5.59 2.07
CA SER A 224 8.91 -4.90 3.37
C SER A 224 7.51 -4.68 3.93
N ASP A 225 7.32 -5.02 5.19
CA ASP A 225 6.06 -4.96 5.93
C ASP A 225 6.38 -4.75 7.42
N ASP A 226 5.47 -4.12 8.15
CA ASP A 226 5.59 -3.91 9.60
C ASP A 226 5.09 -5.13 10.40
N SER A 227 4.22 -5.96 9.82
CA SER A 227 3.64 -7.13 10.47
C SER A 227 4.54 -8.36 10.34
N LEU A 228 4.91 -8.94 11.49
CA LEU A 228 5.66 -10.20 11.55
C LEU A 228 4.92 -11.36 10.86
N GLU A 229 3.59 -11.40 10.91
CA GLU A 229 2.81 -12.44 10.24
C GLU A 229 2.94 -12.36 8.72
N ASN A 230 2.90 -11.14 8.16
CA ASN A 230 3.11 -10.90 6.73
C ASN A 230 4.56 -11.25 6.33
N ILE A 231 5.54 -10.85 7.14
CA ILE A 231 6.96 -11.16 6.89
C ILE A 231 7.21 -12.67 6.90
N TYR A 232 6.70 -13.41 7.90
CA TYR A 232 6.91 -14.85 7.96
C TYR A 232 6.24 -15.59 6.80
N ALA A 233 5.01 -15.23 6.44
CA ALA A 233 4.33 -15.82 5.28
C ALA A 233 5.11 -15.56 3.98
N MET A 234 5.66 -14.34 3.82
CA MET A 234 6.49 -14.01 2.66
C MET A 234 7.82 -14.77 2.66
N GLN A 235 8.50 -14.88 3.79
CA GLN A 235 9.74 -15.63 3.92
C GLN A 235 9.55 -17.12 3.62
N GLU A 236 8.48 -17.72 4.13
CA GLU A 236 8.14 -19.11 3.83
C GLU A 236 7.89 -19.29 2.33
N ALA A 237 7.08 -18.42 1.71
CA ALA A 237 6.81 -18.46 0.28
C ALA A 237 8.07 -18.26 -0.57
N MET A 238 8.97 -17.37 -0.15
CA MET A 238 10.26 -17.13 -0.81
C MET A 238 11.13 -18.39 -0.78
N GLN A 239 11.25 -19.05 0.37
CA GLN A 239 12.12 -20.21 0.57
C GLN A 239 11.58 -21.51 -0.05
N THR A 240 10.26 -21.64 -0.21
CA THR A 240 9.61 -22.87 -0.70
C THR A 240 9.21 -22.78 -2.17
N ASN A 241 8.52 -21.70 -2.55
CA ASN A 241 7.86 -21.59 -3.85
C ASN A 241 8.63 -20.68 -4.81
N PHE A 242 9.01 -19.47 -4.38
CA PHE A 242 9.57 -18.48 -5.30
C PHE A 242 10.97 -18.83 -5.78
N VAL A 243 11.83 -19.41 -4.95
CA VAL A 243 13.15 -19.88 -5.40
C VAL A 243 13.06 -20.97 -6.47
N GLN A 244 11.98 -21.78 -6.48
CA GLN A 244 11.75 -22.78 -7.52
C GLN A 244 11.15 -22.16 -8.78
N LYS A 245 10.20 -21.23 -8.60
CA LYS A 245 9.48 -20.56 -9.69
C LYS A 245 10.34 -19.53 -10.42
N TYR A 246 11.26 -18.87 -9.71
CA TYR A 246 12.11 -17.77 -10.18
C TYR A 246 13.58 -18.01 -9.78
N PRO A 247 14.24 -19.04 -10.35
CA PRO A 247 15.57 -19.47 -9.91
C PRO A 247 16.67 -18.41 -10.09
N ASP A 248 16.46 -17.44 -10.98
CA ASP A 248 17.43 -16.38 -11.28
C ASP A 248 17.25 -15.11 -10.41
N ILE A 249 16.27 -15.10 -9.51
CA ILE A 249 15.94 -13.95 -8.65
C ILE A 249 16.33 -14.25 -7.21
N MET A 250 17.16 -13.39 -6.62
CA MET A 250 17.39 -13.40 -5.17
C MET A 250 16.25 -12.69 -4.44
N PHE A 251 15.63 -13.35 -3.47
CA PHE A 251 14.58 -12.76 -2.64
C PHE A 251 15.15 -12.30 -1.29
N SER A 252 14.70 -11.14 -0.79
CA SER A 252 15.20 -10.54 0.45
C SER A 252 14.13 -9.77 1.23
#